data_AF-A0A5J4UKC7-F1
#
_entry.id   AF-A0A5J4UKC7-F1
#
_cell.length_a   1.000
_cell.length_b   1.000
_cell.length_c   1.000
_cell.angle_alpha   90.00
_cell.angle_beta   90.00
_cell.angle_gamma   90.00
#
_symmetry.space_group_name_H-M   'P 1'
#
loop_
_entity.id
_entity.type
_entity.pdbx_description
1 polymer ?
#
loop_
_entity_poly.entity_id
_entity_poly.type
_entity_poly.pdbx_seq_one_letter_code
_entity_poly.pdbx_strand_id
1 'polypeptide(L)'
;MDASYFRPGQEKDADQEKTDISNVSYFRGKSLNAEVPQNEFMQLFSQTIYDVLLSMVPDAYEVISVQSIALFFEQSKGLNMSEIEYIIAVAFLQQFAYQHTNKRLQVLNKNNVGTILVILAILAIKVCRIKKHENSYYADIFGISTSVINQSENVFMSIIENELWIENEVYTHLFGEATDQ
;
A
#
# COMPACT_ATOMS: atom_id res chain seq x y z
N MET A 1 34.79 22.87 -50.90
CA MET A 1 33.35 22.54 -50.79
C MET A 1 33.24 21.34 -49.86
N ASP A 2 32.53 21.54 -48.74
CA ASP A 2 31.98 20.62 -47.73
C ASP A 2 32.90 19.54 -47.10
N ALA A 3 33.20 19.53 -45.79
CA ALA A 3 32.35 19.53 -44.58
C ALA A 3 31.49 18.26 -44.42
N SER A 4 31.96 17.30 -43.61
CA SER A 4 31.19 16.80 -42.46
C SER A 4 31.95 15.68 -41.73
N TYR A 5 32.09 15.92 -40.42
CA TYR A 5 32.45 14.99 -39.37
C TYR A 5 31.28 14.02 -39.12
N PHE A 6 31.53 12.76 -38.75
CA PHE A 6 31.16 12.25 -37.41
C PHE A 6 31.76 10.86 -37.13
N ARG A 7 32.16 10.70 -35.86
CA ARG A 7 32.80 9.56 -35.20
C ARG A 7 31.73 8.81 -34.34
N PRO A 8 32.05 7.70 -33.64
CA PRO A 8 31.16 6.57 -33.37
C PRO A 8 30.11 6.85 -32.29
N GLY A 9 28.90 6.31 -32.45
CA GLY A 9 27.89 6.15 -31.38
C GLY A 9 27.80 4.66 -31.01
N GLN A 10 28.23 4.23 -29.83
CA GLN A 10 27.64 4.39 -28.48
C GLN A 10 26.70 3.23 -28.11
N GLU A 11 27.06 2.59 -26.99
CA GLU A 11 26.27 1.67 -26.17
C GLU A 11 24.82 2.13 -26.09
N LYS A 12 23.90 1.17 -26.21
CA LYS A 12 22.54 1.35 -25.70
C LYS A 12 22.42 0.51 -24.44
N ASP A 13 22.68 1.18 -23.33
CA ASP A 13 22.27 0.77 -22.00
C ASP A 13 20.74 0.55 -21.98
N ALA A 14 20.35 -0.45 -21.20
CA ALA A 14 18.97 -0.76 -20.92
C ALA A 14 18.38 0.31 -20.00
N ASP A 15 17.64 1.26 -20.58
CA ASP A 15 16.79 2.15 -19.81
C ASP A 15 15.57 1.37 -19.32
N GLN A 16 15.67 0.89 -18.09
CA GLN A 16 14.52 0.62 -17.22
C GLN A 16 13.85 1.96 -16.95
N GLU A 17 12.71 2.17 -17.58
CA GLU A 17 11.82 3.30 -17.36
C GLU A 17 11.35 3.28 -15.90
N LYS A 18 12.09 3.95 -15.01
CA LYS A 18 11.65 4.27 -13.65
C LYS A 18 10.44 5.18 -13.77
N THR A 19 9.25 4.60 -13.66
CA THR A 19 8.01 5.36 -13.62
C THR A 19 8.03 6.33 -12.44
N ASP A 20 8.04 7.60 -12.82
CA ASP A 20 8.08 8.81 -12.00
C ASP A 20 6.91 8.83 -11.00
N ILE A 21 7.21 8.66 -9.71
CA ILE A 21 6.22 8.66 -8.61
C ILE A 21 5.82 10.11 -8.26
N SER A 22 5.47 10.89 -9.29
CA SER A 22 5.17 12.33 -9.20
C SER A 22 3.85 12.65 -8.46
N ASN A 23 3.05 11.64 -8.09
CA ASN A 23 1.81 11.82 -7.34
C ASN A 23 1.96 11.82 -5.80
N VAL A 24 3.18 11.70 -5.26
CA VAL A 24 3.42 11.71 -3.79
C VAL A 24 3.85 13.10 -3.27
N SER A 25 3.61 14.14 -4.06
CA SER A 25 3.92 15.52 -3.68
C SER A 25 3.06 16.09 -2.54
N TYR A 26 2.15 15.32 -1.94
CA TYR A 26 1.36 15.73 -0.77
C TYR A 26 2.14 15.83 0.55
N PHE A 27 3.35 15.25 0.63
CA PHE A 27 4.08 15.08 1.90
C PHE A 27 5.19 16.11 2.18
N ARG A 28 5.47 17.06 1.26
CA ARG A 28 6.65 17.94 1.36
C ARG A 28 6.61 19.01 2.49
N GLY A 29 5.56 19.05 3.31
CA GLY A 29 5.25 20.23 4.14
C GLY A 29 5.72 20.27 5.59
N LYS A 30 6.06 19.15 6.26
CA LYS A 30 6.34 19.17 7.70
C LYS A 30 7.54 18.30 8.08
N SER A 31 8.57 18.96 8.62
CA SER A 31 9.73 18.33 9.24
C SER A 31 9.31 17.57 10.51
N LEU A 32 9.54 16.26 10.53
CA LEU A 32 9.24 15.37 11.66
C LEU A 32 10.43 15.27 12.61
N ASN A 33 10.77 16.38 13.25
CA ASN A 33 11.63 16.37 14.45
C ASN A 33 10.79 16.20 15.75
N ALA A 34 9.52 15.83 15.63
CA ALA A 34 8.61 15.57 16.73
C ALA A 34 7.86 14.26 16.43
N GLU A 35 7.72 13.39 17.44
CA GLU A 35 6.78 12.26 17.38
C GLU A 35 5.45 12.76 16.84
N VAL A 36 5.00 12.21 15.70
CA VAL A 36 3.66 12.52 15.19
C VAL A 36 2.69 12.02 16.26
N PRO A 37 1.79 12.87 16.81
CA PRO A 37 0.78 12.39 17.72
C PRO A 37 0.02 11.24 17.05
N GLN A 38 -0.21 10.13 17.77
CA GLN A 38 -0.84 8.91 17.23
C GLN A 38 -2.13 9.20 16.42
N ASN A 39 -2.89 10.21 16.84
CA ASN A 39 -4.09 10.67 16.15
C ASN A 39 -3.82 11.31 14.78
N GLU A 40 -2.72 12.06 14.61
CA GLU A 40 -2.31 12.64 13.32
C GLU A 40 -1.78 11.54 12.38
N PHE A 41 -1.05 10.54 12.90
CA PHE A 41 -0.62 9.38 12.11
C PHE A 41 -1.81 8.58 11.58
N MET A 42 -2.77 8.22 12.44
CA MET A 42 -3.92 7.42 12.02
C MET A 42 -4.79 8.15 11.00
N GLN A 43 -4.94 9.47 11.13
CA GLN A 43 -5.63 10.29 10.14
C GLN A 43 -4.91 10.26 8.79
N LEU A 44 -3.58 10.44 8.78
CA LEU A 44 -2.77 10.43 7.57
C LEU A 44 -2.80 9.07 6.86
N PHE A 45 -2.65 8.00 7.62
CA PHE A 45 -2.76 6.62 7.14
C PHE A 45 -4.14 6.39 6.52
N SER A 46 -5.21 6.73 7.23
CA SER A 46 -6.58 6.50 6.77
C SER A 46 -6.95 7.32 5.54
N GLN A 47 -6.47 8.56 5.47
CA GLN A 47 -6.61 9.42 4.29
C GLN A 47 -5.91 8.80 3.08
N THR A 48 -4.69 8.31 3.27
CA THR A 48 -3.91 7.68 2.18
C THR A 48 -4.61 6.42 1.64
N ILE A 49 -5.10 5.55 2.53
CA ILE A 49 -5.88 4.37 2.14
C ILE A 49 -7.15 4.78 1.38
N TYR A 50 -7.88 5.78 1.88
CA TYR A 50 -9.10 6.29 1.27
C TYR A 50 -8.85 6.80 -0.16
N ASP A 51 -7.83 7.63 -0.34
CA ASP A 51 -7.52 8.23 -1.65
C ASP A 51 -7.12 7.16 -2.68
N VAL A 52 -6.33 6.17 -2.27
CA VAL A 52 -5.94 5.07 -3.15
C VAL A 52 -7.16 4.21 -3.52
N LEU A 53 -8.04 3.88 -2.57
CA LEU A 53 -9.26 3.12 -2.85
C LEU A 53 -10.21 3.87 -3.79
N LEU A 54 -10.43 5.17 -3.58
CA LEU A 54 -11.27 5.98 -4.46
C LEU A 54 -10.71 6.11 -5.87
N SER A 55 -9.38 6.13 -6.02
CA SER A 55 -8.75 6.17 -7.35
C SER A 55 -9.06 4.91 -8.17
N MET A 56 -9.26 3.76 -7.51
CA MET A 56 -9.59 2.50 -8.17
C MET A 56 -11.09 2.28 -8.32
N VAL A 57 -11.89 2.70 -7.33
CA VAL A 57 -13.34 2.49 -7.27
C VAL A 57 -14.02 3.81 -6.89
N PRO A 58 -14.33 4.67 -7.87
CA PRO A 58 -14.86 6.00 -7.60
C PRO A 58 -16.20 6.02 -6.88
N ASP A 59 -17.02 4.95 -6.91
CA ASP A 59 -18.29 4.85 -6.19
C ASP A 59 -18.14 4.28 -4.78
N ALA A 60 -16.92 3.97 -4.32
CA ALA A 60 -16.68 3.47 -2.97
C ALA A 60 -16.96 4.51 -1.88
N TYR A 61 -17.01 5.82 -2.19
CA TYR A 61 -17.36 6.87 -1.21
C TYR A 61 -18.74 6.66 -0.56
N GLU A 62 -19.63 5.87 -1.19
CA GLU A 62 -20.93 5.51 -0.63
C GLU A 62 -20.81 4.58 0.59
N VAL A 63 -19.72 3.84 0.71
CA VAL A 63 -19.54 2.75 1.69
C VAL A 63 -18.31 2.90 2.59
N ILE A 64 -17.32 3.70 2.17
CA ILE A 64 -16.12 4.00 2.96
C ILE A 64 -15.97 5.50 3.19
N SER A 65 -15.39 5.85 4.33
CA SER A 65 -14.90 7.19 4.66
C SER A 65 -13.55 7.09 5.37
N VAL A 66 -12.82 8.20 5.43
CA VAL A 66 -11.58 8.29 6.21
C VAL A 66 -11.82 7.89 7.66
N GLN A 67 -12.93 8.32 8.26
CA GLN A 67 -13.28 7.99 9.64
C GLN A 67 -13.61 6.49 9.81
N SER A 68 -14.32 5.88 8.86
CA SER A 68 -14.62 4.44 8.95
C SER A 68 -13.37 3.59 8.80
N ILE A 69 -12.41 4.02 7.96
CA ILE A 69 -11.10 3.35 7.82
C ILE A 69 -10.30 3.47 9.11
N ALA A 70 -10.18 4.68 9.67
CA ALA A 70 -9.49 4.91 10.94
C ALA A 70 -10.09 4.03 12.05
N LEU A 71 -11.42 4.06 12.20
CA LEU A 71 -12.12 3.26 13.19
C LEU A 71 -11.91 1.75 12.97
N PHE A 72 -11.93 1.27 11.72
CA PHE A 72 -11.68 -0.14 11.42
C PHE A 72 -10.31 -0.59 11.95
N PHE A 73 -9.26 0.18 11.68
CA PHE A 73 -7.91 -0.18 12.11
C PHE A 73 -7.68 0.01 13.62
N GLU A 74 -8.21 1.09 14.22
CA GLU A 74 -8.14 1.31 15.67
C GLU A 74 -8.93 0.27 16.48
N GLN A 75 -10.09 -0.14 15.99
CA GLN A 75 -10.97 -1.08 16.67
C GLN A 75 -10.61 -2.55 16.40
N SER A 76 -9.69 -2.81 15.47
CA SER A 76 -9.10 -4.14 15.23
C SER A 76 -8.10 -4.52 16.34
N LYS A 77 -8.55 -4.45 17.60
CA LYS A 77 -7.77 -4.70 18.82
C LYS A 77 -7.14 -6.10 18.87
N GLY A 78 -7.65 -7.06 18.10
CA GLY A 78 -7.05 -8.38 17.94
C GLY A 78 -5.76 -8.39 17.11
N LEU A 79 -5.51 -7.34 16.33
CA LEU A 79 -4.34 -7.23 15.46
C LEU A 79 -3.17 -6.49 16.13
N ASN A 80 -3.45 -5.41 16.88
CA ASN A 80 -2.46 -4.52 17.49
C ASN A 80 -1.32 -4.19 16.52
N MET A 81 -1.66 -3.52 15.42
CA MET A 81 -0.68 -3.20 14.38
C MET A 81 0.33 -2.15 14.85
N SER A 82 1.60 -2.36 14.53
CA SER A 82 2.66 -1.35 14.71
C SER A 82 2.64 -0.32 13.57
N GLU A 83 3.32 0.82 13.75
CA GLU A 83 3.47 1.84 12.71
C GLU A 83 4.04 1.26 11.41
N ILE A 84 5.09 0.45 11.51
CA ILE A 84 5.68 -0.23 10.34
C ILE A 84 4.63 -1.09 9.61
N GLU A 85 3.78 -1.80 10.33
CA GLU A 85 2.72 -2.62 9.71
C GLU A 85 1.68 -1.76 8.97
N TYR A 86 1.35 -0.57 9.48
CA TYR A 86 0.50 0.39 8.75
C TYR A 86 1.16 0.89 7.46
N ILE A 87 2.46 1.18 7.50
CA ILE A 87 3.22 1.65 6.33
C ILE A 87 3.28 0.58 5.25
N ILE A 88 3.57 -0.66 5.65
CA ILE A 88 3.59 -1.82 4.75
C ILE A 88 2.20 -2.06 4.15
N ALA A 89 1.12 -1.88 4.92
CA ALA A 89 -0.25 -1.92 4.40
C ALA A 89 -0.46 -0.87 3.30
N VAL A 90 -0.03 0.38 3.47
CA VAL A 90 -0.14 1.40 2.41
C VAL A 90 0.64 1.00 1.16
N ALA A 91 1.88 0.53 1.32
CA ALA A 91 2.72 0.12 0.20
C ALA A 91 2.07 -1.02 -0.62
N PHE A 92 1.53 -2.05 0.05
CA PHE A 92 0.80 -3.12 -0.63
C PHE A 92 -0.44 -2.62 -1.36
N LEU A 93 -1.17 -1.66 -0.79
CA LEU A 93 -2.35 -1.12 -1.45
C LEU A 93 -1.98 -0.30 -2.69
N GLN A 94 -0.91 0.48 -2.65
CA GLN A 94 -0.43 1.24 -3.80
C GLN A 94 0.06 0.33 -4.92
N GLN A 95 0.79 -0.73 -4.58
CA GLN A 95 1.21 -1.75 -5.54
C GLN A 95 0.01 -2.46 -6.16
N PHE A 96 -0.97 -2.83 -5.33
CA PHE A 96 -2.23 -3.38 -5.82
C PHE A 96 -2.92 -2.41 -6.78
N ALA A 97 -2.99 -1.11 -6.46
CA ALA A 97 -3.62 -0.10 -7.31
C ALA A 97 -2.90 0.12 -8.64
N TYR A 98 -1.58 0.11 -8.64
CA TYR A 98 -0.77 0.16 -9.85
C TYR A 98 -1.11 -1.01 -10.78
N GLN A 99 -1.17 -2.23 -10.25
CA GLN A 99 -1.47 -3.43 -11.03
C GLN A 99 -2.94 -3.48 -11.48
N HIS A 100 -3.87 -3.07 -10.61
CA HIS A 100 -5.30 -2.96 -10.91
C HIS A 100 -5.56 -2.04 -12.12
N THR A 101 -4.88 -0.90 -12.16
CA THR A 101 -5.05 0.12 -13.21
C THR A 101 -4.34 -0.28 -14.50
N ASN A 102 -3.09 -0.73 -14.42
CA ASN A 102 -2.27 -1.02 -15.60
C ASN A 102 -2.67 -2.31 -16.32
N LYS A 103 -3.11 -3.33 -15.58
CA LYS A 103 -3.48 -4.64 -16.15
C LYS A 103 -4.98 -4.78 -16.41
N ARG A 104 -5.77 -3.73 -16.17
CA ARG A 104 -7.25 -3.73 -16.25
C ARG A 104 -7.91 -4.87 -15.47
N LEU A 105 -7.28 -5.27 -14.36
CA LEU A 105 -7.80 -6.30 -13.46
C LEU A 105 -8.85 -5.65 -12.56
N GLN A 106 -10.07 -5.45 -13.06
CA GLN A 106 -11.19 -4.86 -12.31
C GLN A 106 -11.79 -5.85 -11.29
N VAL A 107 -10.97 -6.26 -10.32
CA VAL A 107 -11.35 -7.20 -9.26
C VAL A 107 -11.94 -6.45 -8.06
N LEU A 108 -11.58 -5.18 -7.87
CA LEU A 108 -12.08 -4.34 -6.80
C LEU A 108 -13.40 -3.66 -7.18
N ASN A 109 -14.36 -3.65 -6.26
CA ASN A 109 -15.60 -2.90 -6.35
C ASN A 109 -16.12 -2.56 -4.95
N LYS A 110 -17.19 -1.75 -4.86
CA LYS A 110 -17.73 -1.35 -3.56
C LYS A 110 -18.21 -2.49 -2.66
N ASN A 111 -18.52 -3.66 -3.22
CA ASN A 111 -18.99 -4.80 -2.44
C ASN A 111 -17.85 -5.58 -1.76
N ASN A 112 -16.60 -5.41 -2.21
CA ASN A 112 -15.45 -6.14 -1.66
C ASN A 112 -14.34 -5.24 -1.08
N VAL A 113 -14.55 -3.92 -1.06
CA VAL A 113 -13.58 -2.96 -0.50
C VAL A 113 -13.24 -3.24 0.97
N GLY A 114 -14.22 -3.62 1.80
CA GLY A 114 -13.97 -3.98 3.19
C GLY A 114 -13.14 -5.27 3.34
N THR A 115 -13.33 -6.23 2.45
CA THR A 115 -12.52 -7.46 2.44
C THR A 115 -11.06 -7.14 2.12
N ILE A 116 -10.81 -6.18 1.23
CA ILE A 116 -9.46 -5.75 0.88
C ILE A 116 -8.76 -5.07 2.06
N LEU A 117 -9.46 -4.24 2.83
CA LEU A 117 -8.91 -3.68 4.07
C LEU A 117 -8.48 -4.76 5.07
N VAL A 118 -9.28 -5.83 5.21
CA VAL A 118 -8.95 -6.98 6.05
C VAL A 118 -7.69 -7.70 5.55
N ILE A 119 -7.64 -8.03 4.26
CA ILE A 119 -6.47 -8.71 3.68
C ILE A 119 -5.21 -7.85 3.78
N LEU A 120 -5.33 -6.54 3.60
CA LEU A 120 -4.23 -5.60 3.73
C LEU A 120 -3.59 -5.64 5.12
N ALA A 121 -4.43 -5.61 6.16
CA ALA A 121 -3.98 -5.72 7.54
C ALA A 121 -3.29 -7.06 7.81
N ILE A 122 -3.89 -8.17 7.35
CA ILE A 122 -3.34 -9.52 7.53
C ILE A 122 -1.97 -9.66 6.87
N LEU A 123 -1.84 -9.22 5.61
CA LEU A 123 -0.59 -9.33 4.85
C LEU A 123 0.53 -8.52 5.50
N ALA A 124 0.25 -7.27 5.89
CA ALA A 124 1.24 -6.45 6.56
C ALA A 124 1.78 -7.10 7.83
N ILE A 125 0.89 -7.63 8.69
CA ILE A 125 1.27 -8.35 9.91
C ILE A 125 2.11 -9.60 9.58
N LYS A 126 1.69 -10.41 8.60
CA LYS A 126 2.40 -11.64 8.22
C LYS A 126 3.79 -11.37 7.64
N VAL A 127 4.00 -10.23 7.02
CA VAL A 127 5.30 -9.85 6.45
C VAL A 127 6.22 -9.31 7.53
N CYS A 128 5.71 -8.50 8.47
CA CYS A 128 6.52 -7.88 9.51
C CYS A 128 6.84 -8.80 10.70
N ARG A 129 5.95 -9.74 11.05
CA ARG A 129 6.13 -10.55 12.27
C ARG A 129 6.86 -11.87 12.00
N ILE A 130 7.79 -12.19 12.89
CA ILE A 130 8.50 -13.48 12.92
C ILE A 130 7.52 -14.63 13.19
N LYS A 131 6.66 -14.46 14.20
CA LYS A 131 5.61 -15.44 14.53
C LYS A 131 4.32 -15.06 13.83
N LYS A 132 3.98 -15.83 12.80
CA LYS A 132 2.78 -15.63 11.98
C LYS A 132 1.63 -16.47 12.51
N HIS A 133 0.43 -15.92 12.48
CA HIS A 133 -0.78 -16.68 12.73
C HIS A 133 -1.35 -17.22 11.41
N GLU A 134 -2.06 -18.34 11.48
CA GLU A 134 -2.80 -18.88 10.34
C GLU A 134 -4.05 -18.04 10.05
N ASN A 135 -4.62 -18.18 8.85
CA ASN A 135 -5.84 -17.46 8.48
C ASN A 135 -7.07 -17.81 9.31
N SER A 136 -7.08 -18.96 9.98
CA SER A 136 -8.09 -19.33 10.97
C SER A 136 -8.13 -18.34 12.15
N TYR A 137 -6.97 -17.89 12.63
CA TYR A 137 -6.89 -16.89 13.69
C TYR A 137 -7.49 -15.55 13.28
N TYR A 138 -7.17 -15.07 12.07
CA TYR A 138 -7.72 -13.82 11.56
C TYR A 138 -9.21 -13.93 11.22
N ALA A 139 -9.66 -15.11 10.76
CA ALA A 139 -11.07 -15.41 10.53
C ALA A 139 -11.90 -15.20 11.79
N ASP A 140 -11.40 -15.67 12.94
CA ASP A 140 -12.05 -15.50 14.23
C ASP A 140 -12.11 -14.01 14.66
N ILE A 141 -11.04 -13.24 14.43
CA ILE A 141 -11.00 -11.80 14.75
C ILE A 141 -12.04 -11.01 13.95
N PHE A 142 -12.13 -11.27 12.64
CA PHE A 142 -12.98 -10.49 11.75
C PHE A 142 -14.40 -11.05 11.58
N GLY A 143 -14.67 -12.25 12.10
CA GLY A 143 -15.94 -12.94 11.87
C GLY A 143 -16.16 -13.31 10.40
N ILE A 144 -15.07 -13.51 9.65
CA ILE A 144 -15.09 -13.86 8.22
C ILE A 144 -14.62 -15.30 8.07
N SER A 145 -15.25 -16.08 7.19
CA SER A 145 -14.83 -17.47 6.99
C SER A 145 -13.36 -17.57 6.53
N THR A 146 -12.63 -18.55 7.05
CA THR A 146 -11.23 -18.80 6.65
C THR A 146 -11.08 -19.02 5.15
N SER A 147 -12.08 -19.63 4.50
CA SER A 147 -12.09 -19.82 3.05
C SER A 147 -12.07 -18.49 2.29
N VAL A 148 -12.86 -17.51 2.73
CA VAL A 148 -12.88 -16.17 2.12
C VAL A 148 -11.54 -15.48 2.33
N ILE A 149 -10.97 -15.54 3.52
CA ILE A 149 -9.64 -14.96 3.78
C ILE A 149 -8.58 -15.61 2.89
N ASN A 150 -8.53 -16.94 2.82
CA ASN A 150 -7.57 -17.66 1.98
C ASN A 150 -7.72 -17.27 0.51
N GLN A 151 -8.94 -17.23 0.00
CA GLN A 151 -9.19 -16.90 -1.40
C GLN A 151 -8.82 -15.44 -1.70
N SER A 152 -9.24 -14.50 -0.85
CA SER A 152 -8.93 -13.09 -1.04
C SER A 152 -7.45 -12.78 -0.86
N GLU A 153 -6.75 -13.44 0.06
CA GLU A 153 -5.30 -13.34 0.20
C GLU A 153 -4.59 -13.84 -1.07
N ASN A 154 -4.95 -15.03 -1.57
CA ASN A 154 -4.36 -15.57 -2.80
C ASN A 154 -4.60 -14.67 -4.02
N VAL A 155 -5.80 -14.13 -4.17
CA VAL A 155 -6.12 -13.19 -5.25
C VAL A 155 -5.31 -11.91 -5.12
N PHE A 156 -5.23 -11.34 -3.91
CA PHE A 156 -4.45 -10.13 -3.66
C PHE A 156 -2.97 -10.36 -3.99
N MET A 157 -2.38 -11.44 -3.47
CA MET A 157 -1.00 -11.84 -3.72
C MET A 157 -0.73 -12.05 -5.21
N SER A 158 -1.66 -12.66 -5.94
CA SER A 158 -1.55 -12.81 -7.39
C SER A 158 -1.57 -11.47 -8.13
N ILE A 159 -2.33 -10.48 -7.65
CA ILE A 159 -2.42 -9.15 -8.28
C ILE A 159 -1.12 -8.37 -8.07
N ILE A 160 -0.53 -8.45 -6.88
CA ILE A 160 0.78 -7.85 -6.59
C ILE A 160 1.95 -8.73 -7.05
N GLU A 161 1.69 -9.80 -7.81
CA GLU A 161 2.71 -10.71 -8.37
C GLU A 161 3.63 -11.37 -7.33
N ASN A 162 3.14 -11.51 -6.09
CA ASN A 162 3.91 -11.97 -4.93
C ASN A 162 5.14 -11.10 -4.60
N GLU A 163 5.18 -9.87 -5.09
CA GLU A 163 6.24 -8.91 -4.82
C GLU A 163 6.00 -8.28 -3.44
N LEU A 164 6.53 -8.95 -2.42
CA LEU A 164 6.45 -8.53 -1.01
C LEU A 164 7.60 -7.60 -0.59
N TRP A 165 8.55 -7.35 -1.48
CA TRP A 165 9.67 -6.48 -1.23
C TRP A 165 9.21 -5.02 -1.29
N ILE A 166 9.31 -4.35 -0.15
CA ILE A 166 9.06 -2.91 -0.04
C ILE A 166 10.40 -2.27 0.28
N GLU A 167 10.89 -1.46 -0.66
CA GLU A 167 12.15 -0.73 -0.48
C GLU A 167 12.02 0.26 0.69
N ASN A 168 13.08 0.43 1.48
CA ASN A 168 13.10 1.40 2.59
C ASN A 168 12.79 2.84 2.11
N GLU A 169 13.06 3.15 0.85
CA GLU A 169 12.73 4.43 0.22
C GLU A 169 11.22 4.71 0.23
N VAL A 170 10.38 3.67 0.18
CA VAL A 170 8.92 3.77 0.28
C VAL A 170 8.50 4.27 1.68
N TYR A 171 9.21 3.89 2.75
CA TYR A 171 8.97 4.43 4.09
C TYR A 171 9.23 5.94 4.13
N THR A 172 10.41 6.35 3.67
CA THR A 172 10.84 7.76 3.65
C THR A 172 9.92 8.60 2.77
N HIS A 173 9.42 8.01 1.68
CA HIS A 173 8.54 8.68 0.73
C HIS A 173 7.09 8.78 1.20
N LEU A 174 6.58 7.77 1.91
CA LEU A 174 5.21 7.78 2.43
C LEU A 174 5.06 8.52 3.76
N PHE A 175 6.10 8.54 4.61
CA PHE A 175 6.00 9.04 5.99
C PHE A 175 7.20 9.87 6.48
N GLY A 176 8.25 10.07 5.67
CA GLY A 176 9.40 10.94 5.97
C GLY A 176 10.59 10.24 6.64
N GLU A 177 11.81 10.70 6.30
CA GLU A 177 13.13 10.13 6.62
C GLU A 177 13.20 9.50 8.03
N ALA A 178 13.19 8.16 8.08
CA ALA A 178 13.77 7.47 9.21
C ALA A 178 15.27 7.80 9.20
N THR A 179 15.67 8.62 10.15
CA THR A 179 17.05 8.95 10.49
C THR A 179 17.96 7.71 10.40
N ASP A 180 18.99 7.80 9.56
CA ASP A 180 20.24 7.07 9.77
C ASP A 180 20.80 7.49 11.14
N GLN A 181 20.75 6.57 12.11
CA GLN A 181 21.59 6.59 13.32
C GLN A 181 22.22 5.22 13.52
#